data_AF-A0AAN0UCN4-F1
#
_entry.id   AF-A0AAN0UCN4-F1
#
_cell.length_a   1.000
_cell.length_b   1.000
_cell.length_c   1.000
_cell.angle_alpha   90.00
_cell.angle_beta   90.00
_cell.angle_gamma   90.00
#
_symmetry.space_group_name_H-M   'P 1'
#
loop_
_entity.id
_entity.type
_entity.pdbx_description
1 polymer ?
#
loop_
_entity_poly.entity_id
_entity_poly.type
_entity_poly.pdbx_seq_one_letter_code
_entity_poly.pdbx_strand_id
1 'polypeptide(L)'
;MKFSYQDLTGNNVEVECESYTHIPSGTATKSTEGGNYHLNENFSFFKKTEADSMPIYRFAIDRNSNVFNSDELPALAQIGTDWKNLD
;
A
#
# COMPACT_ATOMS: atom_id res chain seq x y z
N MET A 1 9.32 -3.25 -8.81
CA MET A 1 9.58 -1.80 -8.83
C MET A 1 10.24 -1.45 -7.52
N LYS A 2 11.25 -0.57 -7.56
CA LYS A 2 11.97 -0.12 -6.38
C LYS A 2 11.40 1.22 -5.91
N PHE A 3 11.07 1.31 -4.63
CA PHE A 3 10.53 2.54 -4.02
C PHE A 3 11.29 2.89 -2.74
N SER A 4 11.16 4.14 -2.32
CA SER A 4 11.57 4.58 -0.99
C SER A 4 10.49 5.40 -0.28
N TYR A 5 10.57 5.41 1.04
CA TYR A 5 9.78 6.29 1.90
C TYR A 5 10.57 6.67 3.15
N GLN A 6 10.15 7.74 3.82
CA GLN A 6 10.67 8.13 5.12
C GLN A 6 9.80 7.52 6.22
N ASP A 7 10.38 6.71 7.11
CA ASP A 7 9.67 6.15 8.26
C ASP A 7 9.36 7.22 9.32
N LEU A 8 8.53 6.88 10.32
CA LEU A 8 8.16 7.82 11.40
C LEU A 8 9.35 8.29 12.26
N THR A 9 10.50 7.61 12.18
CA THR A 9 11.73 7.99 12.89
C THR A 9 12.69 8.82 12.02
N GLY A 10 12.33 9.07 10.75
CA GLY A 10 13.10 9.87 9.81
C GLY A 10 14.07 9.09 8.93
N ASN A 11 14.15 7.76 9.03
CA ASN A 11 15.04 6.96 8.19
C ASN A 11 14.44 6.77 6.80
N ASN A 12 15.32 6.70 5.79
CA ASN A 12 14.92 6.27 4.45
C ASN A 12 14.87 4.75 4.40
N VAL A 13 13.70 4.21 4.04
CA VAL A 13 13.47 2.78 3.84
C VAL A 13 13.29 2.52 2.35
N GLU A 14 14.10 1.63 1.80
CA GLU A 14 13.94 1.15 0.43
C GLU A 14 13.18 -0.18 0.42
N VAL A 15 12.24 -0.32 -0.51
CA VAL A 15 11.44 -1.53 -0.67
C VAL A 15 11.29 -1.88 -2.14
N GLU A 16 11.43 -3.17 -2.44
CA GLU A 16 11.02 -3.72 -3.72
C GLU A 16 9.59 -4.26 -3.61
N CYS A 17 8.72 -3.75 -4.47
CA CYS A 17 7.31 -4.12 -4.45
C CYS A 17 6.69 -4.18 -5.84
N GLU A 18 5.53 -4.83 -5.89
CA GLU A 18 4.64 -4.88 -7.03
C GLU A 18 3.27 -4.29 -6.66
N SER A 19 2.65 -3.57 -7.59
CA SER A 19 1.31 -3.05 -7.42
C SER A 19 0.28 -4.18 -7.45
N TYR A 20 -0.75 -4.12 -6.63
CA TYR A 20 -1.86 -5.08 -6.70
C TYR A 20 -3.21 -4.37 -6.52
N THR A 21 -4.27 -4.98 -7.05
CA THR A 21 -5.64 -4.51 -6.79
C THR A 21 -6.08 -5.03 -5.43
N HIS A 22 -6.29 -4.13 -4.47
CA HIS A 22 -6.82 -4.52 -3.17
C HIS A 22 -8.32 -4.84 -3.26
N ILE A 23 -8.69 -6.07 -2.86
CA ILE A 23 -10.09 -6.51 -2.77
C ILE A 23 -10.44 -6.63 -1.28
N PRO A 24 -11.34 -5.80 -0.76
CA PRO A 24 -11.73 -5.82 0.65
C PRO A 24 -12.61 -7.03 0.92
N SER A 25 -12.20 -7.85 1.89
CA SER A 25 -13.02 -8.96 2.37
C SER A 25 -14.04 -8.42 3.38
N GLY A 26 -15.21 -8.00 2.92
CA GLY A 26 -16.30 -7.54 3.80
C GLY A 26 -17.46 -6.82 3.12
N THR A 27 -17.22 -6.19 1.97
CA THR A 27 -18.29 -5.46 1.24
C THR A 27 -18.05 -5.50 -0.27
N ALA A 28 -17.79 -6.68 -0.82
CA ALA A 28 -17.80 -6.86 -2.27
C ALA A 28 -19.26 -6.91 -2.77
N THR A 29 -19.95 -5.77 -2.81
CA THR A 29 -21.08 -5.64 -3.74
C THR A 29 -20.49 -5.66 -5.15
N LYS A 30 -20.69 -6.79 -5.85
CA LYS A 30 -20.49 -6.91 -7.29
C LYS A 30 -21.33 -5.82 -7.97
N SER A 31 -20.71 -4.72 -8.37
CA SER A 31 -21.31 -3.83 -9.35
C SER A 31 -20.98 -4.40 -10.73
N THR A 32 -22.03 -4.82 -11.42
CA THR A 32 -22.03 -5.31 -12.80
C THR A 32 -21.34 -4.33 -13.74
N GLU A 33 -20.65 -4.89 -14.74
CA GLU A 33 -19.86 -4.24 -15.80
C GLU A 33 -18.51 -3.63 -15.35
N GLY A 34 -17.42 -4.36 -15.61
CA GLY A 34 -16.08 -3.78 -15.63
C GLY A 34 -15.31 -3.74 -14.30
N GLY A 35 -15.30 -4.83 -13.52
CA GLY A 35 -14.13 -5.27 -12.73
C GLY A 35 -13.41 -4.33 -11.75
N ASN A 36 -13.95 -3.16 -11.40
CA ASN A 36 -13.31 -2.21 -10.50
C ASN A 36 -13.89 -2.27 -9.09
N TYR A 37 -13.13 -2.89 -8.18
CA TYR A 37 -13.45 -2.94 -6.76
C TYR A 37 -13.21 -1.55 -6.13
N HIS A 38 -14.28 -0.88 -5.71
CA HIS A 38 -14.27 0.45 -5.10
C HIS A 38 -13.84 0.40 -3.63
N LEU A 39 -12.57 0.08 -3.36
CA LEU A 39 -11.95 0.56 -2.11
C LEU A 39 -11.01 1.72 -2.44
N ASN A 40 -11.60 2.91 -2.36
CA ASN A 40 -10.97 4.22 -2.30
C ASN A 40 -10.05 4.56 -3.48
N GLU A 41 -10.57 5.32 -4.44
CA GLU A 41 -9.84 6.07 -5.50
C GLU A 41 -8.72 7.00 -4.98
N ASN A 42 -8.45 6.98 -3.67
CA ASN A 42 -7.46 7.80 -2.98
C ASN A 42 -6.18 7.03 -2.66
N PHE A 43 -6.14 5.71 -2.81
CA PHE A 43 -4.98 4.89 -2.46
C PHE A 43 -4.45 4.04 -3.61
N SER A 44 -3.12 3.98 -3.72
CA SER A 44 -2.39 2.99 -4.51
C SER A 44 -1.88 1.87 -3.58
N PHE A 45 -1.99 0.61 -3.99
CA PHE A 45 -1.62 -0.53 -3.16
C PHE A 45 -0.42 -1.29 -3.71
N PHE A 46 0.51 -1.64 -2.82
CA PHE A 46 1.75 -2.34 -3.15
C PHE A 46 2.03 -3.48 -2.18
N LYS A 47 2.61 -4.58 -2.66
CA LYS A 47 3.07 -5.70 -1.85
C LYS A 47 4.54 -5.99 -2.12
N LYS A 48 5.32 -6.32 -1.10
CA LYS A 48 6.73 -6.68 -1.28
C LYS A 48 6.88 -7.86 -2.24
N THR A 49 7.87 -7.80 -3.12
CA THR A 49 8.23 -8.90 -4.04
C THR A 49 8.93 -10.03 -3.30
N GLU A 50 9.77 -9.71 -2.32
CA GLU A 50 10.48 -10.69 -1.50
C GLU A 50 9.86 -10.81 -0.11
N ALA A 51 9.55 -12.04 0.28
CA ALA A 51 8.93 -12.39 1.55
C ALA A 51 10.00 -12.55 2.65
N ASP A 52 10.96 -11.63 2.75
CA ASP A 52 11.90 -11.65 3.87
C ASP A 52 11.25 -11.04 5.10
N SER A 53 10.70 -11.94 5.94
CA SER A 53 10.50 -11.94 7.41
C SER A 53 10.40 -10.64 8.22
N MET A 54 10.07 -9.49 7.62
CA MET A 54 9.78 -8.22 8.29
C MET A 54 8.26 -8.01 8.41
N PRO A 55 7.77 -7.31 9.45
CA PRO A 55 6.37 -7.36 9.86
C PRO A 55 5.36 -6.71 8.90
N ILE A 56 5.81 -5.95 7.89
CA ILE A 56 4.94 -5.23 6.95
C ILE A 56 5.18 -5.77 5.55
N TYR A 57 4.15 -6.40 4.99
CA TYR A 57 4.17 -7.02 3.67
C TYR A 57 3.42 -6.18 2.64
N ARG A 58 2.38 -5.46 3.07
CA ARG A 58 1.52 -4.68 2.18
C ARG A 58 1.40 -3.22 2.61
N PHE A 59 1.37 -2.36 1.59
CA PHE A 59 1.35 -0.92 1.70
C PHE A 59 0.11 -0.34 1.01
N ALA A 60 -0.43 0.73 1.60
CA ALA A 60 -1.38 1.63 0.94
C ALA A 60 -0.76 3.04 0.91
N ILE A 61 -0.83 3.70 -0.25
CA ILE A 61 -0.20 5.01 -0.49
C ILE A 61 -1.27 6.01 -0.88
N ASP A 62 -1.43 7.11 -0.14
CA ASP A 62 -2.43 8.13 -0.47
C ASP A 62 -1.93 9.11 -1.55
N ARG A 63 -2.80 10.05 -1.95
CA ARG A 63 -2.48 11.10 -2.94
C ARG A 63 -1.40 12.09 -2.46
N ASN A 64 -1.09 12.14 -1.17
CA ASN A 64 -0.06 12.99 -0.58
C ASN A 64 1.25 12.22 -0.35
N SER A 65 1.39 11.01 -0.91
CA SER A 65 2.54 10.14 -0.73
C SER A 65 2.76 9.67 0.72
N ASN A 66 1.72 9.68 1.55
CA ASN A 66 1.74 9.05 2.87
C ASN A 66 1.68 7.53 2.72
N VAL A 67 2.40 6.83 3.58
CA VAL A 67 2.56 5.37 3.55
C VAL A 67 1.84 4.75 4.75
N PHE A 68 0.97 3.78 4.48
CA PHE A 68 0.19 3.08 5.49
C PHE A 68 0.41 1.57 5.41
N ASN A 69 0.38 0.89 6.56
CA ASN A 69 0.34 -0.56 6.63
C ASN A 69 -1.08 -1.05 6.24
N SER A 70 -1.18 -1.81 5.14
CA SER A 70 -2.47 -2.36 4.68
C SER A 70 -2.74 -3.79 5.15
N ASP A 71 -1.87 -4.37 5.97
CA ASP A 71 -2.12 -5.63 6.67
C ASP A 71 -3.07 -5.44 7.89
N GLU A 72 -3.14 -4.23 8.46
CA GLU A 72 -3.96 -3.89 9.65
C GLU A 72 -5.30 -3.19 9.32
N LEU A 73 -6.01 -3.68 8.31
CA LEU A 73 -7.34 -3.15 7.98
C LEU A 73 -8.36 -3.40 9.11
N PRO A 74 -9.31 -2.47 9.36
CA PRO A 74 -9.60 -1.25 8.58
C PRO A 74 -8.82 0.00 9.04
N ALA A 75 -7.93 -0.11 10.02
CA ALA A 75 -7.40 1.05 10.73
C ALA A 75 -6.23 1.77 10.02
N LEU A 76 -5.72 1.23 8.88
CA LEU A 76 -4.60 1.77 8.08
C LEU A 76 -3.63 2.61 8.93
N ALA A 77 -2.72 1.96 9.64
CA ALA A 77 -1.73 2.66 10.46
C ALA A 77 -0.72 3.36 9.56
N GLN A 78 -0.55 4.68 9.72
CA GLN A 78 0.51 5.41 9.01
C GLN A 78 1.87 4.95 9.52
N ILE A 79 2.76 4.58 8.60
CA ILE A 79 4.11 4.10 8.89
C ILE A 79 5.20 4.99 8.28
N GLY A 80 4.83 5.91 7.39
CA GLY A 80 5.77 6.80 6.76
C GLY A 80 5.15 7.84 5.84
N THR A 81 6.04 8.56 5.16
CA THR A 81 5.73 9.66 4.24
C THR A 81 6.68 9.64 3.06
N ASP A 82 6.51 10.57 2.11
CA ASP A 82 7.48 10.80 1.04
C ASP A 82 7.70 9.58 0.13
N TRP A 83 6.64 8.80 -0.15
CA TRP A 83 6.69 7.69 -1.11
C TRP A 83 7.19 8.14 -2.48
N LYS A 84 8.27 7.51 -2.96
CA LYS A 84 8.99 7.87 -4.19
C LYS A 84 9.35 6.61 -4.97
N ASN A 85 9.16 6.66 -6.29
CA ASN A 85 9.70 5.64 -7.20
C ASN A 85 11.20 5.89 -7.41
N LEU A 86 12.01 4.84 -7.34
CA LEU A 86 13.46 4.86 -7.55
C LEU A 86 13.88 4.34 -8.94
N ASP A 87 12.94 3.80 -9.71
CA ASP A 87 13.13 3.35 -11.10
C ASP A 87 12.81 4.46 -12.13
#